data_AF-A0A925HBK9-F1
#
_entry.id   AF-A0A925HBK9-F1
#
_cell.length_a   1.000
_cell.length_b   1.000
_cell.length_c   1.000
_cell.angle_alpha   90.00
_cell.angle_beta   90.00
_cell.angle_gamma   90.00
#
_symmetry.space_group_name_H-M   'P 1'
#
loop_
_entity.id
_entity.type
_entity.pdbx_description
1 polymer ?
#
loop_
_entity_poly.entity_id
_entity_poly.type
_entity_poly.pdbx_seq_one_letter_code
_entity_poly.pdbx_strand_id
1 'polypeptide(L)'
;PAEVSGEASSDGDVLRMLAALLKREAGETRTLKGGSEGRRAGWGRRALVCVSSSYSSAVARALADDGYEVFAAADASQALDRLRGERVDVIVSDPEFDMAGQGVTLLSRELSSMRMPERRRVVYVQLSTTTRTGDAHAALLAGANLIVSMTTLSELPRLLDKNIRDLNDLYRNFNKALGLAEL
;
A
#
# COMPACT_ATOMS: atom_id res chain seq x y z
N PRO A 1 1.12 -34.54 -62.29
CA PRO A 1 0.67 -33.16 -62.02
C PRO A 1 0.31 -32.98 -60.55
N ALA A 2 1.08 -32.11 -59.88
CA ALA A 2 0.85 -31.41 -58.62
C ALA A 2 0.58 -32.21 -57.33
N GLU A 3 1.62 -32.28 -56.49
CA GLU A 3 1.56 -32.40 -55.03
C GLU A 3 0.80 -31.20 -54.44
N VAL A 4 -0.03 -31.43 -53.42
CA VAL A 4 -0.52 -30.37 -52.53
C VAL A 4 -0.09 -30.72 -51.12
N SER A 5 1.01 -30.10 -50.72
CA SER A 5 1.56 -30.08 -49.38
C SER A 5 1.18 -28.76 -48.71
N GLY A 6 0.86 -28.83 -47.42
CA GLY A 6 1.03 -27.73 -46.47
C GLY A 6 -0.22 -26.92 -46.15
N GLU A 7 -0.90 -27.30 -45.06
CA GLU A 7 -1.58 -26.35 -44.15
C GLU A 7 -2.07 -27.12 -42.90
N ALA A 8 -1.15 -27.51 -42.02
CA ALA A 8 -1.50 -28.09 -40.72
C ALA A 8 -0.47 -27.78 -39.62
N SER A 9 0.24 -26.63 -39.73
CA SER A 9 1.37 -26.31 -38.84
C SER A 9 1.20 -25.06 -37.97
N SER A 10 0.22 -24.16 -38.22
CA SER A 10 0.14 -22.91 -37.44
C SER A 10 -0.57 -23.08 -36.09
N ASP A 11 -1.69 -23.79 -36.07
CA ASP A 11 -2.57 -23.82 -34.89
C ASP A 11 -1.97 -24.64 -33.74
N GLY A 12 -1.26 -25.72 -34.07
CA GLY A 12 -0.53 -26.52 -33.08
C GLY A 12 0.63 -25.75 -32.44
N ASP A 13 1.26 -24.84 -33.18
CA ASP A 13 2.38 -24.05 -32.68
C ASP A 13 1.92 -22.88 -31.82
N VAL A 14 0.78 -22.26 -32.13
CA VAL A 14 0.15 -21.23 -31.29
C VAL A 14 -0.30 -21.85 -29.95
N LEU A 15 -0.94 -23.02 -29.98
CA LEU A 15 -1.34 -23.74 -28.77
C LEU A 15 -0.13 -24.16 -27.91
N ARG A 16 0.98 -24.55 -28.55
CA ARG A 16 2.24 -24.83 -27.84
C ARG A 16 2.87 -23.58 -27.25
N MET A 17 2.83 -22.44 -27.93
CA MET A 17 3.30 -21.16 -27.38
C MET A 17 2.43 -20.70 -26.22
N LEU A 18 1.11 -20.79 -26.31
CA LEU A 18 0.20 -20.47 -25.20
C LEU A 18 0.41 -21.42 -24.01
N ALA A 19 0.56 -22.72 -24.26
CA ALA A 19 0.85 -23.69 -23.21
C ALA A 19 2.24 -23.47 -22.58
N ALA A 20 3.23 -23.01 -23.36
CA ALA A 20 4.55 -22.66 -22.86
C ALA A 20 4.53 -21.37 -22.02
N LEU A 21 3.73 -20.37 -22.40
CA LEU A 21 3.52 -19.14 -21.63
C LEU A 21 2.76 -19.42 -20.33
N LEU A 22 1.70 -20.23 -20.38
CA LEU A 22 0.96 -20.66 -19.18
C LEU A 22 1.81 -21.54 -18.26
N LYS A 23 2.69 -22.39 -18.79
CA LYS A 23 3.67 -23.13 -17.98
C LYS A 23 4.77 -22.24 -17.43
N ARG A 24 5.10 -21.12 -18.09
CA ARG A 24 6.03 -20.12 -17.57
C ARG A 24 5.42 -19.35 -16.40
N GLU A 25 4.14 -18.98 -16.48
CA GLU A 25 3.41 -18.39 -15.35
C GLU A 25 3.11 -19.40 -14.23
N ALA A 26 2.71 -20.64 -14.57
CA ALA A 26 2.45 -21.67 -13.57
C ALA A 26 3.75 -22.16 -12.90
N GLY A 27 4.86 -22.21 -13.65
CA GLY A 27 6.22 -22.48 -13.17
C GLY A 27 6.87 -21.30 -12.45
N GLU A 28 6.29 -20.10 -12.55
CA GLU A 28 6.57 -18.93 -11.70
C GLU A 28 5.89 -19.01 -10.32
N THR A 29 5.18 -20.11 -10.02
CA THR A 29 5.03 -20.59 -8.63
C THR A 29 6.33 -21.25 -8.13
N ARG A 30 7.48 -20.73 -8.60
CA ARG A 30 8.80 -21.07 -8.10
C ARG A 30 8.84 -20.64 -6.64
N THR A 31 8.95 -21.63 -5.78
CA THR A 31 9.59 -21.55 -4.46
C THR A 31 10.70 -20.50 -4.47
N LEU A 32 10.38 -19.29 -4.03
CA LEU A 32 11.32 -18.18 -3.89
C LEU A 32 12.24 -18.47 -2.69
N LYS A 33 13.23 -19.32 -2.93
CA LYS A 33 14.49 -19.31 -2.19
C LYS A 33 15.47 -18.49 -3.04
N GLY A 34 15.26 -17.18 -3.07
CA GLY A 34 16.05 -16.20 -3.82
C GLY A 34 15.97 -14.86 -3.09
N GLY A 35 17.11 -14.19 -2.94
CA GLY A 35 17.32 -13.07 -2.02
C GLY A 35 16.30 -11.94 -2.12
N SER A 36 16.09 -11.28 -0.97
CA SER A 36 15.30 -10.08 -0.74
C SER A 36 15.88 -8.84 -1.43
N GLU A 37 16.19 -8.92 -2.72
CA GLU A 37 16.58 -7.76 -3.53
C GLU A 37 15.60 -7.64 -4.71
N GLY A 38 14.72 -6.63 -4.63
CA GLY A 38 14.11 -6.05 -5.83
C GLY A 38 12.61 -5.80 -5.85
N ARG A 39 11.79 -6.35 -4.94
CA ARG A 39 10.36 -5.98 -4.89
C ARG A 39 10.19 -4.75 -4.01
N ARG A 40 9.91 -3.60 -4.63
CA ARG A 40 9.62 -2.34 -3.90
C ARG A 40 8.46 -2.55 -2.94
N ALA A 41 8.56 -1.97 -1.74
CA ALA A 41 7.57 -2.16 -0.69
C ALA A 41 6.21 -1.56 -1.05
N GLY A 42 6.11 -0.62 -1.98
CA GLY A 42 4.82 -0.09 -2.41
C GLY A 42 4.03 -0.94 -3.40
N TRP A 43 4.64 -1.92 -4.07
CA TRP A 43 4.01 -2.57 -5.22
C TRP A 43 2.68 -3.24 -4.87
N GLY A 44 1.60 -2.78 -5.51
CA GLY A 44 0.24 -3.30 -5.30
C GLY A 44 -0.46 -2.78 -4.05
N ARG A 45 0.12 -1.79 -3.36
CA ARG A 45 -0.48 -1.12 -2.20
C ARG A 45 -0.99 0.26 -2.58
N ARG A 46 -2.12 0.63 -1.99
CA ARG A 46 -2.80 1.92 -2.22
C ARG A 46 -2.55 2.86 -1.06
N ALA A 47 -2.07 4.06 -1.38
CA ALA A 47 -1.79 5.10 -0.40
C ALA A 47 -2.76 6.27 -0.57
N LEU A 48 -3.43 6.65 0.51
CA LEU A 48 -4.24 7.87 0.60
C LEU A 48 -3.43 8.96 1.30
N VAL A 49 -3.20 10.07 0.62
CA VAL A 49 -2.43 11.22 1.09
C VAL A 49 -3.39 12.34 1.46
N CYS A 50 -3.53 12.58 2.76
CA CYS A 50 -4.40 13.55 3.40
C CYS A 50 -3.54 14.58 4.16
N VAL A 51 -2.74 15.35 3.45
CA VAL A 51 -1.79 16.30 4.05
C VAL A 51 -2.02 17.70 3.48
N SER A 52 -1.58 18.72 4.20
CA SER A 52 -1.57 20.10 3.73
C SER A 52 -0.88 20.25 2.37
N SER A 53 -1.28 21.28 1.61
CA SER A 53 -0.77 21.53 0.25
C SER A 53 0.75 21.67 0.20
N SER A 54 1.37 22.18 1.27
CA SER A 54 2.81 22.35 1.43
C SER A 54 3.60 21.04 1.31
N TYR A 55 3.05 19.92 1.77
CA TYR A 55 3.74 18.63 1.83
C TYR A 55 3.17 17.58 0.89
N SER A 56 1.96 17.80 0.35
CA SER A 56 1.24 16.83 -0.48
C SER A 56 2.05 16.30 -1.66
N SER A 57 2.68 17.19 -2.43
CA SER A 57 3.49 16.78 -3.58
C SER A 57 4.72 15.97 -3.18
N ALA A 58 5.38 16.33 -2.08
CA ALA A 58 6.58 15.62 -1.60
C ALA A 58 6.23 14.21 -1.11
N VAL A 59 5.16 14.08 -0.31
CA VAL A 59 4.67 12.80 0.19
C VAL A 59 4.20 11.91 -0.95
N ALA A 60 3.37 12.45 -1.86
CA ALA A 60 2.85 11.70 -2.99
C ALA A 60 3.97 11.17 -3.89
N ARG A 61 4.98 12.00 -4.17
CA ARG A 61 6.14 11.59 -4.96
C ARG A 61 6.97 10.52 -4.25
N ALA A 62 7.26 10.68 -2.97
CA ALA A 62 8.04 9.70 -2.21
C ALA A 62 7.38 8.30 -2.23
N LEU A 63 6.06 8.25 -2.12
CA LEU A 63 5.30 6.99 -2.18
C LEU A 63 5.19 6.44 -3.61
N ALA A 64 4.93 7.29 -4.61
CA ALA A 64 4.84 6.87 -6.01
C ALA A 64 6.19 6.31 -6.51
N ASP A 65 7.31 6.93 -6.14
CA ASP A 65 8.65 6.47 -6.50
C ASP A 65 8.95 5.07 -5.90
N ASP A 66 8.36 4.74 -4.74
CA ASP A 66 8.44 3.41 -4.12
C ASP A 66 7.35 2.43 -4.62
N GLY A 67 6.54 2.82 -5.60
CA GLY A 67 5.61 1.94 -6.31
C GLY A 67 4.21 1.81 -5.70
N TYR A 68 3.83 2.72 -4.79
CA TYR A 68 2.44 2.81 -4.30
C TYR A 68 1.51 3.39 -5.38
N GLU A 69 0.26 2.95 -5.41
CA GLU A 69 -0.83 3.63 -6.11
C GLU A 69 -1.35 4.77 -5.22
N VAL A 70 -0.97 6.00 -5.55
CA VAL A 70 -1.17 7.17 -4.67
C VAL A 70 -2.43 7.95 -5.06
N PHE A 71 -3.26 8.25 -4.05
CA PHE A 71 -4.41 9.13 -4.14
C PHE A 71 -4.22 10.30 -3.18
N ALA A 72 -4.12 11.52 -3.69
CA ALA A 72 -4.13 12.72 -2.86
C ALA A 72 -5.57 13.23 -2.70
N ALA A 73 -6.00 13.41 -1.45
CA ALA A 73 -7.26 14.03 -1.12
C ALA A 73 -7.08 15.53 -0.88
N ALA A 74 -7.96 16.34 -1.49
CA ALA A 74 -8.01 17.78 -1.29
C ALA A 74 -8.74 18.15 0.01
N ASP A 75 -9.70 17.34 0.44
CA ASP A 75 -10.53 17.58 1.61
C ASP A 75 -10.99 16.26 2.29
N ALA A 76 -11.61 16.39 3.45
CA ALA A 76 -12.12 15.27 4.23
C ALA A 76 -13.17 14.44 3.47
N SER A 77 -14.02 15.07 2.66
CA SER A 77 -15.08 14.37 1.93
C SER A 77 -14.45 13.40 0.93
N GLN A 78 -13.51 13.89 0.12
CA GLN A 78 -12.80 13.05 -0.85
C GLN A 78 -12.02 11.93 -0.18
N ALA A 79 -11.39 12.20 0.96
CA ALA A 79 -10.65 11.19 1.71
C ALA A 79 -11.57 10.07 2.24
N LEU A 80 -12.72 10.43 2.82
CA LEU A 80 -13.70 9.48 3.33
C LEU A 80 -14.37 8.68 2.21
N ASP A 81 -14.70 9.30 1.09
CA ASP A 81 -15.24 8.61 -0.08
C ASP A 81 -14.24 7.58 -0.61
N ARG A 82 -12.94 7.91 -0.63
CA ARG A 82 -11.89 6.98 -1.01
C ARG A 82 -11.79 5.79 -0.04
N LEU A 83 -11.82 6.06 1.27
CA LEU A 83 -11.73 5.02 2.30
C LEU A 83 -12.89 4.04 2.26
N ARG A 84 -14.09 4.50 1.88
CA ARG A 84 -15.30 3.67 1.80
C ARG A 84 -15.45 2.95 0.47
N GLY A 85 -15.01 3.59 -0.62
CA GLY A 85 -15.19 3.08 -1.97
C GLY A 85 -14.14 2.05 -2.39
N GLU A 86 -12.92 2.16 -1.88
CA GLU A 86 -11.81 1.31 -2.32
C GLU A 86 -10.91 0.87 -1.17
N ARG A 87 -10.19 -0.24 -1.38
CA ARG A 87 -9.16 -0.69 -0.45
C ARG A 87 -8.04 0.34 -0.38
N VAL A 88 -7.76 0.84 0.81
CA VAL A 88 -6.61 1.68 1.13
C VAL A 88 -5.72 0.92 2.12
N ASP A 89 -4.44 0.78 1.81
CA ASP A 89 -3.49 0.05 2.66
C ASP A 89 -2.70 1.00 3.57
N VAL A 90 -2.43 2.22 3.09
CA VAL A 90 -1.70 3.26 3.81
C VAL A 90 -2.48 4.56 3.77
N ILE A 91 -2.59 5.24 4.91
CA ILE A 91 -3.08 6.62 4.99
C ILE A 91 -1.95 7.46 5.58
N VAL A 92 -1.63 8.58 4.95
CA VAL A 92 -0.70 9.57 5.50
C VAL A 92 -1.46 10.86 5.75
N SER A 93 -1.40 11.39 6.96
CA SER A 93 -1.99 12.70 7.26
C SER A 93 -1.06 13.61 8.03
N ASP A 94 -1.28 14.92 7.96
CA ASP A 94 -0.65 15.89 8.86
C ASP A 94 -1.73 16.61 9.69
N PRO A 95 -1.36 17.33 10.77
CA PRO A 95 -2.32 18.01 11.62
C PRO A 95 -3.09 19.15 10.93
N GLU A 96 -2.63 19.62 9.78
CA GLU A 96 -3.19 20.76 9.05
C GLU A 96 -4.11 20.34 7.89
N PHE A 97 -4.31 19.04 7.70
CA PHE A 97 -5.18 18.53 6.65
C PHE A 97 -6.63 18.94 6.87
N ASP A 98 -7.15 19.73 5.92
CA ASP A 98 -8.51 20.23 5.87
C ASP A 98 -9.00 20.74 7.24
N MET A 99 -8.26 21.68 7.82
CA MET A 99 -8.59 22.28 9.13
C MET A 99 -10.00 22.88 9.17
N ALA A 100 -10.46 23.46 8.05
CA ALA A 100 -11.81 24.00 7.94
C ALA A 100 -12.88 22.90 7.97
N GLY A 101 -12.64 21.78 7.30
CA GLY A 101 -13.50 20.59 7.28
C GLY A 101 -13.25 19.59 8.41
N GLN A 102 -12.33 19.88 9.34
CA GLN A 102 -11.92 18.98 10.43
C GLN A 102 -11.36 17.63 9.93
N GLY A 103 -10.58 17.65 8.85
CA GLY A 103 -10.15 16.45 8.13
C GLY A 103 -9.49 15.39 9.00
N VAL A 104 -8.52 15.78 9.85
CA VAL A 104 -7.83 14.84 10.75
C VAL A 104 -8.80 14.18 11.74
N THR A 105 -9.73 14.94 12.31
CA THR A 105 -10.72 14.42 13.26
C THR A 105 -11.68 13.45 12.59
N LEU A 106 -12.16 13.77 11.38
CA LEU A 106 -13.05 12.90 10.62
C LEU A 106 -12.35 11.62 10.18
N LEU A 107 -11.10 11.69 9.71
CA LEU A 107 -10.27 10.53 9.40
C LEU A 107 -10.06 9.63 10.61
N SER A 108 -9.70 10.22 11.75
CA SER A 108 -9.51 9.48 13.01
C SER A 108 -10.80 8.77 13.42
N ARG A 109 -11.96 9.44 13.33
CA ARG A 109 -13.26 8.86 13.64
C ARG A 109 -13.64 7.71 12.71
N GLU A 110 -13.37 7.84 11.41
CA GLU A 110 -13.62 6.76 10.45
C GLU A 110 -12.73 5.55 10.75
N LEU A 111 -11.43 5.77 11.01
CA LEU A 111 -10.53 4.69 11.40
C LEU A 111 -10.95 4.01 12.70
N SER A 112 -11.42 4.76 13.70
CA SER A 112 -11.92 4.20 14.95
C SER A 112 -13.24 3.45 14.81
N SER A 113 -14.04 3.71 13.77
CA SER A 113 -15.32 3.03 13.53
C SER A 113 -15.17 1.70 12.78
N MET A 114 -14.04 1.49 12.10
CA MET A 114 -13.74 0.26 11.37
C MET A 114 -13.76 -0.96 12.29
N ARG A 115 -14.19 -2.12 11.75
CA ARG A 115 -14.09 -3.37 12.50
C ARG A 115 -12.62 -3.73 12.70
N MET A 116 -12.33 -4.38 13.82
CA MET A 116 -10.96 -4.75 14.18
C MET A 116 -10.15 -5.50 13.11
N PRO A 117 -10.74 -6.39 12.27
CA PRO A 117 -10.03 -6.98 11.14
C PRO A 117 -9.72 -5.99 10.00
N GLU A 118 -10.59 -5.00 9.76
CA GLU A 118 -10.41 -3.97 8.73
C GLU A 118 -9.38 -2.94 9.18
N ARG A 119 -9.50 -2.43 10.42
CA ARG A 119 -8.58 -1.42 10.98
C ARG A 119 -7.12 -1.89 10.99
N ARG A 120 -6.88 -3.19 11.22
CA ARG A 120 -5.53 -3.79 11.22
C ARG A 120 -4.93 -3.96 9.83
N ARG A 121 -5.73 -3.76 8.78
CA ARG A 121 -5.29 -3.79 7.38
C ARG A 121 -4.98 -2.41 6.81
N VAL A 122 -5.06 -1.37 7.63
CA VAL A 122 -4.73 0.00 7.26
C VAL A 122 -3.58 0.50 8.13
N VAL A 123 -2.47 0.89 7.50
CA VAL A 123 -1.36 1.56 8.16
C VAL A 123 -1.65 3.06 8.17
N TYR A 124 -1.92 3.60 9.35
CA TYR A 124 -2.13 5.04 9.52
C TYR A 124 -0.83 5.71 9.96
N VAL A 125 -0.32 6.62 9.13
CA VAL A 125 0.86 7.44 9.40
C VAL A 125 0.42 8.87 9.67
N GLN A 126 0.92 9.44 10.75
CA GLN A 126 0.74 10.86 11.04
C GLN A 126 2.09 11.59 10.97
N LEU A 127 2.12 12.64 10.16
CA LEU A 127 3.24 13.54 10.03
C LEU A 127 3.24 14.51 11.21
N SER A 128 4.43 14.96 11.61
CA SER A 128 4.57 15.92 12.70
C SER A 128 5.72 16.89 12.46
N THR A 129 5.54 18.15 12.86
CA THR A 129 6.60 19.17 12.91
C THR A 129 7.37 19.14 14.21
N THR A 130 6.78 18.64 15.30
CA THR A 130 7.33 18.72 16.67
C THR A 130 7.78 17.38 17.22
N THR A 131 7.18 16.29 16.74
CA THR A 131 7.42 14.95 17.25
C THR A 131 8.52 14.25 16.46
N ARG A 132 9.35 13.48 17.15
CA ARG A 132 10.38 12.65 16.53
C ARG A 132 9.74 11.49 15.75
N THR A 133 10.33 11.18 14.59
CA THR A 133 10.02 9.97 13.83
C THR A 133 10.14 8.71 14.69
N GLY A 134 9.12 7.86 14.66
CA GLY A 134 9.09 6.60 15.41
C GLY A 134 8.77 6.74 16.90
N ASP A 135 8.33 7.90 17.37
CA ASP A 135 7.82 8.05 18.75
C ASP A 135 6.56 7.21 18.95
N ALA A 136 6.71 6.07 19.63
CA ALA A 136 5.64 5.12 19.86
C ALA A 136 4.56 5.66 20.80
N HIS A 137 4.92 6.52 21.75
CA HIS A 137 3.96 7.10 22.70
C HIS A 137 3.06 8.12 21.98
N ALA A 138 3.66 8.98 21.16
CA ALA A 138 2.89 9.91 20.33
C ALA A 138 2.03 9.18 19.30
N ALA A 139 2.55 8.12 18.66
CA ALA A 139 1.79 7.30 17.72
C ALA A 139 0.56 6.67 18.39
N LEU A 140 0.73 6.13 19.60
CA LEU A 140 -0.37 5.55 20.38
C LEU A 140 -1.45 6.58 20.70
N LEU A 141 -1.06 7.77 21.17
CA LEU A 141 -2.00 8.86 21.48
C LEU A 141 -2.77 9.35 20.24
N ALA A 142 -2.11 9.35 19.09
CA ALA A 142 -2.70 9.70 17.81
C ALA A 142 -3.58 8.58 17.19
N GLY A 143 -3.57 7.37 17.78
CA GLY A 143 -4.16 6.18 17.15
C GLY A 143 -3.48 5.80 15.82
N ALA A 144 -2.24 6.25 15.61
CA ALA A 144 -1.43 6.01 14.43
C ALA A 144 -0.52 4.79 14.61
N ASN A 145 -0.17 4.16 13.49
CA ASN A 145 0.79 3.06 13.43
C ASN A 145 2.24 3.57 13.39
N LEU A 146 2.45 4.80 12.90
CA LEU A 146 3.75 5.43 12.78
C LEU A 146 3.62 6.96 12.84
N ILE A 147 4.52 7.61 13.58
CA ILE A 147 4.76 9.05 13.49
C ILE A 147 6.00 9.30 12.65
N VAL A 148 5.91 10.24 11.69
CA VAL A 148 7.06 10.65 10.87
C VAL A 148 7.25 12.16 10.99
N SER A 149 8.45 12.58 11.35
CA SER A 149 8.81 13.99 11.34
C SER A 149 8.86 14.50 9.90
N MET A 150 8.31 15.68 9.66
CA MET A 150 8.35 16.36 8.36
C MET A 150 9.78 16.62 7.88
N THR A 151 10.75 16.71 8.80
CA THR A 151 12.18 16.85 8.50
C THR A 151 12.80 15.60 7.85
N THR A 152 12.15 14.44 7.98
CA THR A 152 12.63 13.13 7.52
C THR A 152 11.72 12.50 6.46
N LEU A 153 10.92 13.30 5.74
CA LEU A 153 9.96 12.78 4.74
C LEU A 153 10.60 11.95 3.63
N SER A 154 11.84 12.21 3.27
CA SER A 154 12.58 11.40 2.28
C SER A 154 12.79 9.95 2.72
N GLU A 155 12.72 9.67 4.02
CA GLU A 155 12.84 8.33 4.58
C GLU A 155 11.49 7.60 4.71
N LEU A 156 10.38 8.28 4.42
CA LEU A 156 9.02 7.75 4.59
C LEU A 156 8.84 6.35 3.97
N PRO A 157 9.28 6.05 2.73
CA PRO A 157 9.10 4.71 2.16
C PRO A 157 9.82 3.62 2.96
N ARG A 158 11.06 3.87 3.37
CA ARG A 158 11.86 2.93 4.18
C ARG A 158 11.22 2.69 5.56
N LEU A 159 10.73 3.76 6.18
CA LEU A 159 10.06 3.69 7.49
C LEU A 159 8.75 2.91 7.41
N LEU A 160 7.96 3.15 6.36
CA LEU A 160 6.73 2.41 6.06
C LEU A 160 6.99 0.93 5.84
N ASP A 161 7.97 0.59 5.00
CA ASP A 161 8.36 -0.80 4.72
C ASP A 161 8.74 -1.55 6.00
N LYS A 162 9.55 -0.92 6.86
CA LYS A 162 9.87 -1.48 8.18
C LYS A 162 8.60 -1.66 9.03
N ASN A 163 7.75 -0.63 9.12
CA ASN A 163 6.52 -0.68 9.93
C ASN A 163 5.55 -1.77 9.45
N ILE A 164 5.40 -1.94 8.13
CA ILE A 164 4.57 -2.99 7.53
C ILE A 164 5.10 -4.38 7.91
N ARG A 165 6.42 -4.60 7.84
CA ARG A 165 7.02 -5.87 8.30
C ARG A 165 6.74 -6.11 9.78
N ASP A 166 6.97 -5.10 10.63
CA ASP A 166 6.73 -5.18 12.07
C ASP A 166 5.25 -5.52 12.38
N LEU A 167 4.30 -4.95 11.63
CA LEU A 167 2.86 -5.24 11.76
C LEU A 167 2.47 -6.63 11.24
N ASN A 168 3.07 -7.07 10.13
CA ASN A 168 2.86 -8.42 9.59
C ASN A 168 3.33 -9.49 10.58
N ASP A 169 4.48 -9.27 11.22
CA ASP A 169 4.97 -10.13 12.29
C ASP A 169 4.01 -10.12 13.50
N LEU A 170 3.59 -8.94 13.95
CA LEU A 170 2.68 -8.78 15.09
C LEU A 170 1.33 -9.47 14.86
N TYR A 171 0.77 -9.37 13.66
CA TYR A 171 -0.56 -9.90 13.34
C TYR A 171 -0.55 -11.24 12.60
N ARG A 172 0.61 -11.87 12.42
CA ARG A 172 0.76 -13.16 11.71
C ARG A 172 -0.27 -14.21 12.12
N ASN A 173 -0.37 -14.49 13.42
CA ASN A 173 -1.30 -15.51 13.93
C ASN A 173 -2.76 -15.09 13.80
N PHE A 174 -3.05 -13.80 14.01
CA PHE A 174 -4.38 -13.23 13.85
C PHE A 174 -4.87 -13.32 12.39
N ASN A 175 -4.02 -12.91 11.45
CA ASN A 175 -4.31 -12.99 10.02
C ASN A 175 -4.52 -14.43 9.58
N LYS A 176 -3.66 -15.35 10.04
CA LYS A 176 -3.78 -16.79 9.75
C LYS A 176 -5.11 -17.36 10.25
N ALA A 177 -5.53 -17.01 11.47
CA ALA A 177 -6.80 -17.48 12.04
C ALA A 177 -8.03 -16.98 11.27
N LEU A 178 -7.93 -15.81 10.62
CA LEU A 178 -8.99 -15.22 9.81
C LEU A 178 -8.88 -15.54 8.31
N GLY A 179 -7.90 -16.34 7.88
CA GLY A 179 -7.67 -16.62 6.46
C GLY A 179 -7.25 -15.39 5.64
N LEU A 180 -6.65 -14.39 6.29
CA LEU A 180 -6.22 -13.15 5.66
C LEU A 180 -4.75 -13.23 5.25
N ALA A 181 -4.42 -12.61 4.11
CA ALA A 181 -3.03 -12.40 3.69
C ALA A 181 -2.35 -11.32 4.55
N GLU A 182 -1.02 -11.35 4.57
CA GLU A 182 -0.19 -10.25 5.10
C GLU A 182 -0.46 -8.94 4.32
N LEU A 183 -0.26 -7.81 4.99
CA LEU A 183 -0.30 -6.47 4.38
C LEU A 183 0.69 -6.38 3.23
#